data_AF-Q2F7M2-F1
#
_entry.id   AF-Q2F7M2-F1
#
_cell.length_a   1.000
_cell.length_b   1.000
_cell.length_c   1.000
_cell.angle_alpha   90.00
_cell.angle_beta   90.00
_cell.angle_gamma   90.00
#
_symmetry.space_group_name_H-M   'P 1'
#
loop_
_entity.id
_entity.type
_entity.pdbx_description
1 polymer ?
#
loop_
_entity_poly.entity_id
_entity_poly.type
_entity_poly.pdbx_seq_one_letter_code
_entity_poly.pdbx_strand_id
1 'polypeptide(L)'
;MSYASEVKKELTGITVHRDNAKAELMALIRMNGSIGIADHQLVLNVQTENPAIARRIYSLLKQFYGVESEIVVRRKMKLKKNNQYIVRLRYHAQHVLDDLGILQNYQIKEQVPVELLKDEWMVRSYLRGAFLAGGSVNNPETSRYHLEIYSLYEVHNEIIAQM
;
A
#
# COMPACT_ATOMS: atom_id res chain seq x y z
N MET A 1 -7.60 -3.90 -20.54
CA MET A 1 -6.91 -3.92 -19.23
C MET A 1 -5.49 -4.38 -19.49
N SER A 2 -4.50 -3.95 -18.70
CA SER A 2 -3.14 -4.50 -18.81
C SER A 2 -3.03 -5.80 -18.01
N TYR A 3 -2.11 -6.69 -18.39
CA TYR A 3 -1.81 -7.91 -17.65
C TYR A 3 -1.49 -7.62 -16.17
N ALA A 4 -0.65 -6.62 -15.90
CA ALA A 4 -0.39 -6.15 -14.55
C ALA A 4 -1.66 -5.77 -13.76
N SER A 5 -2.68 -5.18 -14.41
CA SER A 5 -3.94 -4.85 -13.73
C SER A 5 -4.75 -6.08 -13.37
N GLU A 6 -4.66 -7.15 -14.15
CA GLU A 6 -5.34 -8.43 -13.88
C GLU A 6 -4.67 -9.15 -12.72
N VAL A 7 -3.34 -9.27 -12.75
CA VAL A 7 -2.55 -9.83 -11.64
C VAL A 7 -2.81 -9.07 -10.34
N LYS A 8 -2.79 -7.73 -10.36
CA LYS A 8 -3.11 -6.92 -9.17
C LYS A 8 -4.52 -7.17 -8.66
N LYS A 9 -5.50 -7.33 -9.55
CA LYS A 9 -6.89 -7.62 -9.18
C LYS A 9 -7.00 -8.98 -8.49
N GLU A 10 -6.33 -10.01 -9.01
CA GLU A 10 -6.28 -11.34 -8.40
C GLU A 10 -5.64 -11.29 -7.00
N LEU A 11 -4.49 -10.62 -6.86
CA LEU A 11 -3.80 -10.48 -5.57
C LEU A 11 -4.66 -9.80 -4.50
N THR A 12 -5.55 -8.87 -4.86
CA THR A 12 -6.47 -8.24 -3.90
C THR A 12 -7.53 -9.18 -3.32
N GLY A 13 -7.77 -10.33 -3.97
CA GLY A 13 -8.69 -11.38 -3.51
C GLY A 13 -8.09 -12.35 -2.50
N ILE A 14 -6.78 -12.30 -2.25
CA ILE A 14 -6.12 -13.21 -1.32
C ILE A 14 -6.54 -12.90 0.12
N THR A 15 -7.06 -13.92 0.80
CA THR A 15 -7.38 -13.83 2.23
C THR A 15 -6.10 -13.87 3.04
N VAL A 16 -5.99 -12.98 4.02
CA VAL A 16 -4.81 -12.84 4.88
C VAL A 16 -5.22 -12.81 6.34
N HIS A 17 -4.34 -13.29 7.21
CA HIS A 17 -4.48 -13.16 8.65
C HIS A 17 -3.89 -11.84 9.14
N ARG A 18 -4.07 -11.52 10.42
CA ARG A 18 -3.78 -10.22 11.02
C ARG A 18 -2.35 -9.71 10.75
N ASP A 19 -1.33 -10.53 10.98
CA ASP A 19 0.06 -10.09 10.81
C ASP A 19 0.44 -9.90 9.34
N ASN A 20 -0.04 -10.77 8.47
CA ASN A 20 0.09 -10.63 7.01
C ASN A 20 -0.63 -9.38 6.47
N ALA A 21 -1.81 -9.08 7.01
CA ALA A 21 -2.55 -7.86 6.69
C ALA A 21 -1.78 -6.60 7.11
N LYS A 22 -1.15 -6.61 8.29
CA LYS A 22 -0.27 -5.53 8.74
C LYS A 22 0.90 -5.32 7.78
N ALA A 23 1.59 -6.39 7.40
CA ALA A 23 2.71 -6.32 6.45
C ALA A 23 2.29 -5.76 5.08
N GLU A 24 1.14 -6.22 4.54
CA GLU A 24 0.60 -5.73 3.27
C GLU A 24 0.21 -4.23 3.35
N LEU A 25 -0.48 -3.82 4.42
CA LEU A 25 -0.84 -2.42 4.67
C LEU A 25 0.40 -1.53 4.82
N MET A 26 1.44 -2.03 5.49
CA MET A 26 2.70 -1.30 5.70
C MET A 26 3.30 -0.87 4.36
N ALA A 27 3.46 -1.80 3.42
CA ALA A 27 4.01 -1.50 2.10
C ALA A 27 3.11 -0.55 1.30
N LEU A 28 1.79 -0.78 1.29
CA LEU A 28 0.82 0.08 0.60
C LEU A 28 0.87 1.54 1.09
N ILE A 29 0.94 1.74 2.41
CA ILE A 29 0.98 3.07 3.03
C ILE A 29 2.35 3.71 2.82
N ARG A 30 3.46 2.97 2.95
CA ARG A 30 4.81 3.52 2.72
C ARG A 30 5.01 4.03 1.31
N MET A 31 4.46 3.33 0.31
CA MET A 31 4.68 3.66 -1.09
C MET A 31 3.70 4.70 -1.65
N ASN A 32 2.42 4.59 -1.28
CA ASN A 32 1.36 5.40 -1.87
C ASN A 32 0.60 6.26 -0.84
N GLY A 33 1.04 6.25 0.41
CA GLY A 33 0.48 7.05 1.49
C GLY A 33 1.00 8.47 1.50
N SER A 34 0.14 9.40 1.92
CA SER A 34 0.52 10.75 2.31
C SER A 34 -0.13 11.10 3.65
N ILE A 35 0.64 11.77 4.49
CA ILE A 35 0.22 12.19 5.82
C ILE A 35 0.02 13.71 5.77
N GLY A 36 -1.09 14.18 6.32
CA GLY A 36 -1.39 15.59 6.48
C GLY A 36 -1.99 15.87 7.84
N ILE A 37 -2.24 17.15 8.11
CA ILE A 37 -2.93 17.59 9.31
C ILE A 37 -4.21 18.31 8.87
N ALA A 38 -5.34 17.93 9.44
CA ALA A 38 -6.61 18.62 9.28
C ALA A 38 -7.33 18.65 10.62
N ASP A 39 -7.90 19.79 11.00
CA ASP A 39 -8.62 19.97 12.27
C ASP A 39 -7.82 19.51 13.50
N HIS A 40 -6.51 19.80 13.51
CA HIS A 40 -5.55 19.38 14.54
C HIS A 40 -5.40 17.85 14.70
N GLN A 41 -5.86 17.07 13.72
CA GLN A 41 -5.74 15.62 13.67
C GLN A 41 -4.84 15.18 12.52
N LEU A 42 -4.12 14.09 12.72
CA LEU A 42 -3.34 13.43 11.68
C LEU A 42 -4.29 12.74 10.70
N VAL A 43 -4.14 13.01 9.40
CA VAL A 43 -4.94 12.38 8.34
C VAL A 43 -4.02 11.58 7.43
N LEU A 44 -4.34 10.30 7.24
CA LEU A 44 -3.67 9.42 6.28
C LEU A 44 -4.51 9.33 5.00
N ASN A 45 -3.88 9.54 3.85
CA ASN A 45 -4.48 9.28 2.54
C ASN A 45 -3.62 8.24 1.80
N VAL A 46 -4.21 7.15 1.32
CA VAL A 46 -3.53 6.17 0.46
C VAL A 46 -4.15 6.20 -0.92
N GLN A 47 -3.33 6.44 -1.94
CA GLN A 47 -3.81 6.70 -3.31
C GLN A 47 -3.56 5.52 -4.24
N THR A 48 -4.48 5.26 -5.15
CA THR A 48 -4.30 4.26 -6.22
C THR A 48 -5.19 4.56 -7.42
N GLU A 49 -4.77 4.14 -8.61
CA GLU A 49 -5.62 4.18 -9.81
C GLU A 49 -6.48 2.90 -9.96
N ASN A 50 -6.24 1.88 -9.14
CA ASN A 50 -6.96 0.62 -9.20
C ASN A 50 -8.05 0.56 -8.10
N PRO A 51 -9.35 0.47 -8.46
CA PRO A 51 -10.43 0.42 -7.47
C PRO A 51 -10.40 -0.85 -6.60
N ALA A 52 -9.84 -1.96 -7.09
CA ALA A 52 -9.69 -3.18 -6.29
C ALA A 52 -8.68 -2.98 -5.15
N ILE A 53 -7.58 -2.28 -5.42
CA ILE A 53 -6.58 -1.93 -4.39
C ILE A 53 -7.18 -0.97 -3.35
N ALA A 54 -7.98 0.02 -3.79
CA ALA A 54 -8.65 0.93 -2.85
C ALA A 54 -9.61 0.19 -1.90
N ARG A 55 -10.43 -0.73 -2.45
CA ARG A 55 -11.29 -1.59 -1.63
C ARG A 55 -10.50 -2.48 -0.69
N ARG A 56 -9.37 -3.04 -1.16
CA ARG A 56 -8.49 -3.87 -0.33
C ARG A 56 -7.96 -3.09 0.88
N ILE A 57 -7.40 -1.89 0.67
CA ILE A 57 -6.91 -1.04 1.77
C ILE A 57 -8.04 -0.74 2.77
N TYR A 58 -9.22 -0.31 2.27
CA TYR A 58 -10.40 -0.06 3.11
C TYR A 58 -10.75 -1.29 3.97
N SER A 59 -10.82 -2.47 3.35
CA SER A 59 -11.15 -3.72 4.05
C SER A 59 -10.09 -4.11 5.07
N LEU A 60 -8.80 -3.96 4.76
CA LEU A 60 -7.72 -4.28 5.70
C LEU A 60 -7.76 -3.33 6.92
N LEU A 61 -7.98 -2.03 6.71
CA LEU A 61 -8.14 -1.05 7.79
C LEU A 61 -9.35 -1.39 8.68
N LYS A 62 -10.51 -1.67 8.06
CA LYS A 62 -11.74 -2.00 8.80
C LYS A 62 -11.60 -3.31 9.57
N GLN A 63 -11.08 -4.37 8.94
CA GLN A 63 -11.04 -5.71 9.52
C GLN A 63 -9.99 -5.85 10.62
N PHE A 64 -8.80 -5.24 10.45
CA PHE A 64 -7.66 -5.51 11.34
C PHE A 64 -7.33 -4.39 12.30
N TYR A 65 -7.77 -3.16 11.99
CA TYR A 65 -7.64 -2.00 12.89
C TYR A 65 -8.97 -1.54 13.46
N GLY A 66 -10.11 -2.00 12.94
CA GLY A 66 -11.43 -1.56 13.41
C GLY A 66 -11.72 -0.09 13.12
N VAL A 67 -11.01 0.52 12.17
CA VAL A 67 -11.14 1.95 11.83
C VAL A 67 -11.92 2.14 10.55
N GLU A 68 -12.76 3.18 10.52
CA GLU A 68 -13.49 3.57 9.32
C GLU A 68 -12.69 4.56 8.49
N SER A 69 -12.58 4.28 7.18
CA SER A 69 -11.93 5.15 6.20
C SER A 69 -12.93 5.54 5.11
N GLU A 70 -12.75 6.70 4.49
CA GLU A 70 -13.56 7.17 3.37
C GLU A 70 -12.87 6.79 2.05
N ILE A 71 -13.60 6.37 1.03
CA ILE A 71 -13.07 6.26 -0.33
C ILE A 71 -13.50 7.49 -1.12
N VAL A 72 -12.56 8.38 -1.40
CA VAL A 72 -12.77 9.57 -2.22
C VAL A 72 -12.32 9.28 -3.65
N VAL A 73 -13.17 9.56 -4.63
CA VAL A 73 -12.82 9.42 -6.05
C VAL A 73 -12.55 10.80 -6.63
N ARG A 74 -11.35 10.97 -7.21
CA ARG A 74 -10.95 12.21 -7.91
C ARG A 74 -10.61 11.89 -9.35
N ARG A 75 -11.15 12.64 -10.30
CA ARG A 75 -10.75 12.52 -11.70
C ARG A 75 -9.47 13.31 -11.95
N LYS A 76 -8.44 12.67 -12.51
CA LYS A 76 -7.25 13.41 -12.98
C LYS A 76 -7.63 14.22 -14.21
N MET A 77 -7.47 15.55 -14.13
CA MET A 77 -7.84 16.47 -15.22
C MET A 77 -6.77 16.54 -16.33
N LYS A 78 -5.54 16.10 -16.07
CA LYS A 78 -4.40 16.06 -17.02
C LYS A 78 -3.83 14.65 -17.11
N LEU A 79 -3.44 14.23 -18.33
CA LEU A 79 -2.91 12.90 -18.75
C LEU A 79 -3.73 11.66 -18.33
N LYS A 80 -3.99 10.74 -19.27
CA LYS A 80 -4.78 9.50 -19.14
C LYS A 80 -6.24 9.63 -18.65
N LYS A 81 -6.66 10.76 -18.06
CA LYS A 81 -8.04 11.05 -17.57
C LYS A 81 -8.63 9.96 -16.65
N ASN A 82 -7.76 9.22 -15.95
CA ASN A 82 -8.14 8.12 -15.08
C ASN A 82 -8.73 8.62 -13.75
N ASN A 83 -9.56 7.77 -13.13
CA ASN A 83 -9.98 7.96 -11.75
C ASN A 83 -8.82 7.64 -10.81
N GLN A 84 -8.59 8.51 -9.84
CA GLN A 84 -7.75 8.27 -8.70
C GLN A 84 -8.65 8.01 -7.49
N TYR A 85 -8.41 6.90 -6.83
CA TYR A 85 -9.09 6.50 -5.61
C TYR A 85 -8.19 6.84 -4.43
N ILE A 86 -8.75 7.50 -3.42
CA ILE A 86 -8.04 7.92 -2.22
C ILE A 86 -8.77 7.31 -1.04
N VAL A 87 -8.09 6.39 -0.34
CA VAL A 87 -8.58 5.87 0.94
C VAL A 87 -8.09 6.81 2.03
N ARG A 88 -9.03 7.52 2.66
CA ARG A 88 -8.76 8.56 3.65
C ARG A 88 -9.15 8.10 5.05
N LEU A 89 -8.18 8.09 5.94
CA LEU A 89 -8.37 7.83 7.36
C LEU A 89 -8.19 9.15 8.14
N ARG A 90 -9.30 9.71 8.64
CA ARG A 90 -9.32 10.99 9.37
C ARG A 90 -9.04 10.84 10.85
N TYR A 91 -9.49 9.73 11.43
CA TYR A 91 -9.38 9.43 12.86
C TYR A 91 -8.50 8.21 13.05
N HIS A 92 -7.78 8.14 14.17
CA HIS A 92 -6.89 7.03 14.52
C HIS A 92 -5.74 6.77 13.54
N ALA A 93 -5.42 7.70 12.64
CA ALA A 93 -4.30 7.56 11.70
C ALA A 93 -2.97 7.37 12.43
N GLN A 94 -2.74 8.11 13.52
CA GLN A 94 -1.58 7.98 14.40
C GLN A 94 -1.40 6.54 14.88
N HIS A 95 -2.45 5.93 15.45
CA HIS A 95 -2.43 4.56 15.96
C HIS A 95 -2.04 3.54 14.87
N VAL A 96 -2.62 3.67 13.66
CA VAL A 96 -2.28 2.79 12.54
C VAL A 96 -0.83 2.98 12.09
N LEU A 97 -0.38 4.22 11.97
CA LEU A 97 0.97 4.54 11.50
C LEU A 97 2.06 4.12 12.50
N ASP A 98 1.79 4.27 13.80
CA ASP A 98 2.69 3.85 14.88
C ASP A 98 2.80 2.32 14.95
N ASP A 99 1.67 1.58 14.88
CA ASP A 99 1.65 0.10 14.88
C ASP A 99 2.31 -0.52 13.62
N LEU A 100 2.28 0.19 12.49
CA LEU A 100 3.01 -0.18 11.28
C LEU A 100 4.48 0.27 11.28
N GLY A 101 4.94 0.96 12.32
CA GLY A 101 6.28 1.51 12.44
C GLY A 101 6.64 2.52 11.33
N ILE A 102 5.64 3.15 10.72
CA ILE A 102 5.80 4.19 9.69
C ILE A 102 6.06 5.54 10.34
N LEU A 103 5.47 5.76 11.51
CA LEU A 103 5.63 6.96 12.31
C LEU A 103 6.19 6.57 13.69
N GLN A 104 7.11 7.37 14.22
CA GLN A 104 7.55 7.29 15.61
C GLN A 104 7.78 8.72 16.10
N ASN A 105 7.17 9.09 17.23
CA ASN A 105 7.28 10.46 17.78
C ASN A 105 6.97 11.56 16.74
N TYR A 106 5.94 11.34 15.92
CA TYR A 106 5.54 12.24 14.81
C TYR A 106 6.60 12.41 13.69
N GLN A 107 7.63 11.57 13.66
CA GLN A 107 8.62 11.53 12.58
C GLN A 107 8.40 10.30 11.70
N ILE A 108 8.40 10.52 10.39
CA ILE A 108 8.30 9.45 9.40
C ILE A 108 9.61 8.66 9.43
N LYS A 109 9.50 7.33 9.54
CA LYS A 109 10.65 6.43 9.45
C LYS A 109 10.89 6.03 8.01
N GLU A 110 12.07 6.35 7.50
CA GLU A 110 12.48 6.00 6.14
C GLU A 110 12.65 4.50 5.96
N GLN A 111 13.17 3.81 6.97
CA GLN A 111 13.41 2.37 6.93
C GLN A 111 12.13 1.59 7.23
N VAL A 112 12.02 0.43 6.58
CA VAL A 112 11.04 -0.59 6.95
C VAL A 112 11.50 -1.21 8.27
N PRO A 113 10.63 -1.30 9.29
CA PRO A 113 10.93 -2.01 10.53
C PRO A 113 10.92 -3.52 10.24
N VAL A 114 12.01 -4.05 9.68
CA VAL A 114 12.14 -5.44 9.25
C VAL A 114 11.91 -6.42 10.40
N GLU A 115 12.15 -6.00 11.64
CA GLU A 115 11.84 -6.74 12.86
C GLU A 115 10.35 -7.02 13.05
N LEU A 116 9.46 -6.25 12.40
CA LEU A 116 8.02 -6.53 12.38
C LEU A 116 7.67 -7.65 11.39
N LEU A 117 8.54 -7.99 10.44
CA LEU A 117 8.37 -9.06 9.46
C LEU A 117 9.00 -10.35 9.99
N LYS A 118 8.26 -11.05 10.86
CA LYS A 118 8.79 -12.15 11.68
C LYS A 118 9.00 -13.47 10.94
N ASP A 119 8.34 -13.64 9.79
CA ASP A 119 8.40 -14.86 9.01
C ASP A 119 8.26 -14.58 7.50
N GLU A 120 8.48 -15.62 6.70
CA GLU A 120 8.42 -15.55 5.24
C GLU A 120 7.02 -15.17 4.72
N TRP A 121 5.94 -15.52 5.42
CA TRP A 121 4.58 -15.17 5.00
C TRP A 121 4.35 -13.66 5.11
N MET A 122 4.87 -13.04 6.16
CA MET A 122 4.84 -11.59 6.34
C MET A 122 5.65 -10.90 5.26
N VAL A 123 6.85 -11.41 4.93
CA VAL A 123 7.68 -10.88 3.84
C VAL A 123 6.93 -10.97 2.50
N ARG A 124 6.35 -12.14 2.17
CA ARG A 124 5.51 -12.31 0.96
C ARG A 124 4.33 -11.34 0.94
N SER A 125 3.72 -11.07 2.09
CA SER A 125 2.61 -10.12 2.20
C SER A 125 3.05 -8.67 2.04
N TYR A 126 4.24 -8.31 2.54
CA TYR A 126 4.86 -7.02 2.31
C TYR A 126 5.16 -6.82 0.82
N LEU A 127 5.80 -7.80 0.17
CA LEU A 127 6.09 -7.79 -1.27
C LEU A 127 4.82 -7.72 -2.12
N ARG A 128 3.75 -8.41 -1.73
CA ARG A 128 2.42 -8.26 -2.36
C ARG A 128 1.93 -6.81 -2.24
N GLY A 129 1.98 -6.22 -1.05
CA GLY A 129 1.60 -4.82 -0.85
C GLY A 129 2.44 -3.86 -1.70
N ALA A 130 3.75 -4.11 -1.80
CA ALA A 130 4.66 -3.31 -2.59
C ALA A 130 4.37 -3.40 -4.10
N PHE A 131 4.12 -4.61 -4.60
CA PHE A 131 3.71 -4.84 -5.98
C PHE A 131 2.35 -4.20 -6.30
N LEU A 132 1.37 -4.30 -5.38
CA LEU A 132 0.09 -3.63 -5.53
C LEU A 132 0.28 -2.10 -5.65
N ALA A 133 1.11 -1.51 -4.80
CA ALA A 133 1.37 -0.07 -4.75
C ALA A 133 2.09 0.47 -5.99
N GLY A 134 3.23 -0.14 -6.35
CA GLY A 134 4.16 0.41 -7.34
C GLY A 134 4.71 -0.62 -8.34
N GLY A 135 4.19 -1.85 -8.34
CA GLY A 135 4.68 -2.91 -9.22
C GLY A 135 4.07 -2.95 -10.61
N SER A 136 4.78 -3.58 -11.54
CA SER A 136 4.33 -3.88 -12.89
C SER A 136 4.90 -5.23 -13.34
N VAL A 137 4.16 -5.93 -14.20
CA VAL A 137 4.58 -7.21 -14.78
C VAL A 137 4.04 -7.34 -16.21
N ASN A 138 4.89 -7.81 -17.12
CA ASN A 138 4.50 -8.11 -18.49
C ASN A 138 3.78 -9.46 -18.58
N ASN A 139 2.96 -9.65 -19.63
CA ASN A 139 2.39 -10.98 -19.91
C ASN A 139 3.55 -11.96 -20.23
N PRO A 140 3.71 -13.06 -19.46
CA PRO A 140 4.75 -14.05 -19.69
C PRO A 140 4.59 -14.82 -21.01
N GLU A 141 3.45 -14.73 -21.68
CA GLU A 141 3.25 -15.27 -23.05
C GLU A 141 3.98 -14.44 -24.12
N THR A 142 4.55 -13.28 -23.74
CA THR A 142 5.38 -12.45 -24.63
C THR A 142 6.87 -12.68 -24.38
N SER A 143 7.72 -12.38 -25.36
CA SER A 143 9.18 -12.56 -25.25
C SER A 143 9.89 -11.59 -24.29
N ARG A 144 9.16 -10.65 -23.66
CA ARG A 144 9.72 -9.62 -22.79
C ARG A 144 9.38 -9.89 -21.33
N TYR A 145 10.12 -10.80 -20.71
CA TYR A 145 10.02 -11.06 -19.28
C TYR A 145 10.47 -9.83 -18.50
N HIS A 146 9.55 -9.27 -17.74
CA HIS A 146 9.80 -8.08 -16.93
C HIS A 146 8.85 -8.07 -15.74
N LEU A 147 9.43 -7.90 -14.56
CA LEU A 147 8.75 -7.59 -13.32
C LEU A 147 9.54 -6.49 -12.63
N GLU A 148 8.84 -5.49 -12.13
CA GLU A 148 9.45 -4.39 -11.38
C GLU A 148 8.57 -4.01 -10.19
N ILE A 149 9.20 -3.46 -9.17
CA ILE A 149 8.55 -2.74 -8.06
C ILE A 149 9.27 -1.41 -7.94
N TYR A 150 8.54 -0.30 -8.17
CA TYR A 150 9.10 1.04 -8.06
C TYR A 150 8.80 1.65 -6.69
N SER A 151 9.81 2.17 -6.00
CA SER A 151 9.67 3.11 -4.88
C SER A 151 10.52 4.36 -5.07
N LEU A 152 10.08 5.46 -4.46
CA LEU A 152 10.75 6.76 -4.54
C LEU A 152 12.07 6.81 -3.74
N TYR A 153 12.15 6.06 -2.64
CA TYR A 153 13.27 6.11 -1.71
C TYR A 153 14.24 4.96 -1.96
N GLU A 154 15.51 5.27 -2.19
CA GLU A 154 16.58 4.30 -2.46
C GLU A 154 16.69 3.24 -1.36
N VAL A 155 16.74 3.66 -0.10
CA VAL A 155 16.80 2.76 1.07
C VAL A 155 15.64 1.76 1.08
N HIS A 156 14.45 2.17 0.67
CA HIS A 156 13.31 1.26 0.60
C HIS A 156 13.44 0.25 -0.56
N ASN A 157 13.99 0.69 -1.71
CA ASN A 157 14.27 -0.21 -2.84
C ASN A 157 15.32 -1.27 -2.45
N GLU A 158 16.39 -0.88 -1.74
CA GLU A 158 17.42 -1.80 -1.24
C GLU A 158 16.84 -2.84 -0.28
N ILE A 159 15.97 -2.42 0.64
CA ILE A 159 15.30 -3.35 1.55
C ILE A 159 14.41 -4.33 0.78
N ILE A 160 13.59 -3.85 -0.18
CA ILE A 160 12.75 -4.74 -1.00
C ILE A 160 13.61 -5.74 -1.79
N ALA A 161 14.78 -5.34 -2.29
CA ALA A 161 15.66 -6.21 -3.04
C ALA A 161 16.33 -7.32 -2.19
N GLN A 162 16.37 -7.16 -0.86
CA GLN A 162 16.92 -8.13 0.09
C GLN A 162 15.85 -9.05 0.71
N MET A 163 14.56 -8.78 0.47
CA MET A 163 13.43 -9.60 0.92
C MET A 163 13.21 -10.81 0.02
#